data_AF-A0A5E4RVT9-F1
#
_entry.id   AF-A0A5E4RVT9-F1
#
_cell.length_a   1.000
_cell.length_b   1.000
_cell.length_c   1.000
_cell.angle_alpha   90.00
_cell.angle_beta   90.00
_cell.angle_gamma   90.00
#
_symmetry.space_group_name_H-M   'P 1'
#
loop_
_entity.id
_entity.type
_entity.pdbx_description
1 polymer ?
#
loop_
_entity_poly.entity_id
_entity_poly.type
_entity_poly.pdbx_seq_one_letter_code
_entity_poly.pdbx_strand_id
1 'polypeptide(L)'
;MPIQTQDVLPPVPRSARREPFGPASLKPAPRTRLLAGLCNGLCAGLSVVVLTGCSSGPTLGGYGAPSAAALMQAQQNDEERAKAAKPDTRELYLSMIRQSQEQGSYFASLAHIEQFRIQYGAAPDVDILRADALRETGQPEPAEQAYRALLGSNEAAAAWHGIGLVAAQRKDYAGAAQALREAVNRAPTEAFYLSDLGFALLNNGDAAGARVPLAQAAELKPDSRKVLSNLAVYLVVTGDRSRAEDMMTSAKMPQATRDAINKLAADIRAHTQARKQAADAAAARAAAQAAASLVPAAAPVATTVSRADAAAGAPVVVRLAPGTTNAAQQTAASPAPAPTKVATSDAKLARAGEATRSDMPTSMLDRFAHSQ
;
A
#
# COMPACT_ATOMS: atom_id res chain seq x y z
N MET A 1 35.36 29.23 -77.54
CA MET A 1 35.33 30.50 -76.79
C MET A 1 35.37 30.18 -75.28
N PRO A 2 36.07 30.95 -74.43
CA PRO A 2 36.40 30.64 -73.02
C PRO A 2 35.38 31.29 -72.04
N ILE A 3 35.53 31.44 -70.71
CA ILE A 3 36.65 31.40 -69.73
C ILE A 3 36.07 30.78 -68.42
N GLN A 4 36.61 29.73 -67.81
CA GLN A 4 37.70 29.64 -66.79
C GLN A 4 37.58 30.53 -65.52
N THR A 5 37.90 29.90 -64.36
CA THR A 5 38.46 30.49 -63.10
C THR A 5 37.58 31.46 -62.26
N GLN A 6 37.66 31.54 -60.92
CA GLN A 6 38.56 30.89 -59.93
C GLN A 6 37.98 30.86 -58.49
N ASP A 7 38.55 30.02 -57.62
CA ASP A 7 38.38 30.04 -56.16
C ASP A 7 38.86 31.33 -55.48
N VAL A 8 38.21 31.76 -54.38
CA VAL A 8 38.87 32.36 -53.19
C VAL A 8 38.04 32.07 -51.91
N LEU A 9 38.73 31.72 -50.81
CA LEU A 9 38.23 31.62 -49.43
C LEU A 9 39.23 32.37 -48.50
N PRO A 10 39.01 32.45 -47.17
CA PRO A 10 38.09 33.29 -46.37
C PRO A 10 38.75 34.63 -45.91
N PRO A 11 38.20 35.39 -44.93
CA PRO A 11 38.80 35.32 -43.57
C PRO A 11 37.83 35.58 -42.37
N VAL A 12 38.35 35.41 -41.14
CA VAL A 12 37.69 35.72 -39.85
C VAL A 12 38.51 36.74 -39.03
N PRO A 13 37.88 37.72 -38.35
CA PRO A 13 38.36 38.20 -37.04
C PRO A 13 37.21 38.44 -36.02
N ARG A 14 37.26 37.93 -34.79
CA ARG A 14 37.92 38.46 -33.55
C ARG A 14 37.25 39.67 -32.83
N SER A 15 36.47 39.33 -31.79
CA SER A 15 36.52 39.85 -30.40
C SER A 15 36.44 41.36 -30.03
N ALA A 16 35.37 41.74 -29.30
CA ALA A 16 35.35 42.71 -28.18
C ALA A 16 34.06 42.43 -27.35
N ARG A 17 34.03 42.10 -26.05
CA ARG A 17 34.57 42.71 -24.80
C ARG A 17 33.80 43.97 -24.34
N ARG A 18 32.85 43.81 -23.38
CA ARG A 18 32.59 44.70 -22.21
C ARG A 18 31.35 44.28 -21.37
N GLU A 19 31.60 43.64 -20.23
CA GLU A 19 30.95 43.94 -18.92
C GLU A 19 31.35 45.39 -18.50
N PRO A 20 30.69 46.12 -17.55
CA PRO A 20 30.24 45.61 -16.22
C PRO A 20 29.04 46.33 -15.52
N PHE A 21 28.86 46.02 -14.22
CA PHE A 21 28.12 46.71 -13.11
C PHE A 21 26.74 46.17 -12.67
N GLY A 22 26.70 45.61 -11.45
CA GLY A 22 25.55 45.75 -10.51
C GLY A 22 25.88 46.83 -9.46
N PRO A 23 25.42 46.73 -8.20
CA PRO A 23 24.17 46.18 -7.66
C PRO A 23 23.42 47.17 -6.71
N ALA A 24 22.11 46.97 -6.45
CA ALA A 24 21.38 47.59 -5.34
C ALA A 24 20.15 46.71 -4.97
N SER A 25 19.81 46.34 -3.73
CA SER A 25 19.86 46.92 -2.37
C SER A 25 18.53 47.55 -1.88
N LEU A 26 17.97 46.92 -0.84
CA LEU A 26 17.33 47.53 0.34
C LEU A 26 15.98 48.30 0.21
N LYS A 27 14.86 47.65 0.60
CA LYS A 27 14.18 47.79 1.94
C LYS A 27 12.66 47.51 1.92
N PRO A 28 12.10 46.92 3.00
CA PRO A 28 10.66 46.94 3.32
C PRO A 28 10.30 47.98 4.41
N ALA A 29 9.01 48.02 4.81
CA ALA A 29 8.37 48.81 5.90
C ALA A 29 7.84 50.21 5.47
N PRO A 30 6.91 50.86 6.24
CA PRO A 30 6.43 50.51 7.58
C PRO A 30 4.90 50.53 7.82
N ARG A 31 4.52 50.12 9.04
CA ARG A 31 3.20 50.29 9.67
C ARG A 31 2.89 51.78 9.95
N THR A 32 1.63 52.17 9.81
CA THR A 32 1.00 53.37 10.39
C THR A 32 -0.14 52.89 11.33
N ARG A 33 -0.21 53.31 12.61
CA ARG A 33 -0.68 54.61 13.14
C ARG A 33 -2.17 54.89 12.82
N LEU A 34 -3.01 55.44 13.71
CA LEU A 34 -2.97 55.66 15.17
C LEU A 34 -4.35 56.24 15.58
N LEU A 35 -4.95 55.80 16.70
CA LEU A 35 -5.90 56.52 17.59
C LEU A 35 -7.18 57.26 17.06
N ALA A 36 -8.08 57.49 18.04
CA ALA A 36 -9.31 58.31 18.04
C ALA A 36 -10.53 57.78 17.23
N GLY A 37 -11.77 57.93 17.71
CA GLY A 37 -12.22 58.39 19.03
C GLY A 37 -13.66 58.95 19.07
N LEU A 38 -14.33 58.77 20.22
CA LEU A 38 -15.51 59.50 20.73
C LEU A 38 -16.94 59.23 20.19
N CYS A 39 -17.87 59.31 21.16
CA CYS A 39 -19.30 59.68 21.06
C CYS A 39 -20.28 58.70 20.38
N ASN A 40 -21.54 58.56 20.85
CA ASN A 40 -22.19 58.96 22.10
C ASN A 40 -23.48 58.10 22.27
N GLY A 41 -23.99 57.86 23.48
CA GLY A 41 -25.13 56.93 23.64
C GLY A 41 -25.76 56.85 25.03
N LEU A 42 -26.10 58.01 25.61
CA LEU A 42 -26.71 58.11 26.93
C LEU A 42 -28.20 57.71 26.89
N CYS A 43 -28.63 56.73 27.69
CA CYS A 43 -30.04 56.52 28.04
C CYS A 43 -30.16 56.08 29.50
N ALA A 44 -30.72 56.95 30.34
CA ALA A 44 -31.02 56.68 31.74
C ALA A 44 -32.40 56.02 31.89
N GLY A 45 -32.57 55.19 32.93
CA GLY A 45 -33.81 54.46 33.19
C GLY A 45 -33.87 53.93 34.62
N LEU A 46 -33.87 54.84 35.60
CA LEU A 46 -33.95 54.50 37.02
C LEU A 46 -35.41 54.24 37.42
N SER A 47 -35.74 53.03 37.87
CA SER A 47 -37.03 52.71 38.52
C SER A 47 -36.83 51.70 39.65
N VAL A 48 -36.71 52.20 40.87
CA VAL A 48 -36.76 51.40 42.09
C VAL A 48 -38.22 51.24 42.49
N VAL A 49 -38.71 49.99 42.54
CA VAL A 49 -39.96 49.64 43.22
C VAL A 49 -39.65 48.56 44.26
N VAL A 50 -39.66 48.95 45.53
CA VAL A 50 -39.58 48.01 46.65
C VAL A 50 -41.00 47.55 46.96
N LEU A 51 -41.24 46.25 46.85
CA LEU A 51 -42.43 45.60 47.40
C LEU A 51 -42.01 44.35 48.17
N THR A 52 -41.96 44.48 49.49
CA THR A 52 -41.79 43.38 50.44
C THR A 52 -43.05 42.52 50.48
N GLY A 53 -42.92 41.24 50.11
CA GLY A 53 -43.96 40.23 50.28
C GLY A 53 -43.37 38.95 50.83
N CYS A 54 -43.49 38.72 52.15
CA CYS A 54 -43.22 37.42 52.75
C CYS A 54 -44.50 36.58 52.72
N SER A 55 -44.49 35.47 51.99
CA SER A 55 -45.43 34.37 52.20
C SER A 55 -44.66 33.07 52.40
N SER A 56 -44.84 32.47 53.58
CA SER A 56 -44.16 31.23 53.96
C SER A 56 -44.75 30.05 53.18
N GLY A 57 -43.91 29.35 52.41
CA GLY A 57 -44.22 28.08 51.76
C GLY A 57 -43.16 27.02 52.12
N PRO A 58 -43.52 25.74 52.23
CA PRO A 58 -42.66 24.74 52.86
C PRO A 58 -41.46 24.35 51.99
N THR A 59 -40.43 23.88 52.68
CA THR A 59 -39.16 23.34 52.19
C THR A 59 -39.29 22.49 50.92
N LEU A 60 -39.01 23.08 49.76
CA LEU A 60 -38.53 22.34 48.60
C LEU A 60 -37.00 22.25 48.72
N GLY A 61 -36.46 21.04 48.78
CA GLY A 61 -35.04 20.80 49.01
C GLY A 61 -34.18 21.43 47.92
N GLY A 62 -33.57 22.57 48.22
CA GLY A 62 -32.66 23.25 47.32
C GLY A 62 -31.42 22.41 47.06
N TYR A 63 -31.32 21.83 45.86
CA TYR A 63 -30.02 21.47 45.30
C TYR A 63 -29.21 22.76 45.18
N GLY A 64 -28.38 23.02 46.18
CA GLY A 64 -27.54 24.22 46.23
C GLY A 64 -26.61 24.22 45.03
N ALA A 65 -26.91 25.06 44.03
CA ALA A 65 -25.98 25.32 42.95
C ALA A 65 -24.65 25.79 43.58
N PRO A 66 -23.52 25.15 43.27
CA PRO A 66 -22.25 25.53 43.85
C PRO A 66 -21.97 27.00 43.54
N SER A 67 -21.48 27.75 44.53
CA SER A 67 -21.17 29.16 44.34
C SER A 67 -20.15 29.34 43.22
N ALA A 68 -20.18 30.47 42.53
CA ALA A 68 -19.22 30.75 41.45
C ALA A 68 -17.75 30.61 41.92
N ALA A 69 -17.48 30.91 43.20
CA ALA A 69 -16.19 30.68 43.83
C ALA A 69 -15.85 29.18 43.98
N ALA A 70 -16.81 28.34 44.41
CA ALA A 70 -16.61 26.90 44.50
C ALA A 70 -16.39 26.24 43.12
N LEU A 71 -17.07 26.73 42.07
CA LEU A 71 -16.83 26.28 40.70
C LEU A 71 -15.46 26.71 40.18
N MET A 72 -15.03 27.97 40.39
CA MET A 72 -13.67 28.40 40.02
C MET A 72 -12.61 27.60 40.77
N GLN A 73 -12.79 27.32 42.05
CA GLN A 73 -11.81 26.58 42.84
C GLN A 73 -11.79 25.09 42.47
N ALA A 74 -12.94 24.49 42.10
CA ALA A 74 -12.96 23.15 41.51
C ALA A 74 -12.19 23.12 40.18
N GLN A 75 -12.44 24.09 39.28
CA GLN A 75 -11.70 24.21 38.01
C GLN A 75 -10.19 24.38 38.23
N GLN A 76 -9.76 25.23 39.17
CA GLN A 76 -8.35 25.40 39.51
C GLN A 76 -7.74 24.12 40.07
N ASN A 77 -8.42 23.44 41.00
CA ASN A 77 -7.96 22.16 41.55
C ASN A 77 -7.84 21.08 40.47
N ASP A 78 -8.78 21.03 39.52
CA ASP A 78 -8.76 20.06 38.42
C ASP A 78 -7.69 20.42 37.37
N GLU A 79 -7.43 21.70 37.13
CA GLU A 79 -6.34 22.17 36.26
C GLU A 79 -4.95 21.93 36.91
N GLU A 80 -4.81 22.12 38.22
CA GLU A 80 -3.61 21.75 38.98
C GLU A 80 -3.41 20.24 39.01
N ARG A 81 -4.47 19.45 39.17
CA ARG A 81 -4.42 17.98 39.03
C ARG A 81 -4.04 17.56 37.62
N ALA A 82 -4.52 18.23 36.59
CA ALA A 82 -4.12 17.96 35.20
C ALA A 82 -2.66 18.33 34.93
N LYS A 83 -2.14 19.41 35.54
CA LYS A 83 -0.72 19.81 35.48
C LYS A 83 0.19 18.90 36.32
N ALA A 84 -0.31 18.34 37.41
CA ALA A 84 0.40 17.41 38.30
C ALA A 84 0.30 15.94 37.86
N ALA A 85 -0.71 15.59 37.05
CA ALA A 85 -0.82 14.30 36.40
C ALA A 85 0.36 14.14 35.42
N LYS A 86 1.32 13.30 35.80
CA LYS A 86 2.39 12.89 34.89
C LYS A 86 1.71 12.27 33.66
N PRO A 87 2.00 12.73 32.43
CA PRO A 87 1.53 12.06 31.23
C PRO A 87 1.93 10.58 31.32
N ASP A 88 1.02 9.66 30.95
CA ASP A 88 1.41 8.26 30.85
C ASP A 88 2.57 8.19 29.87
N THR A 89 3.74 7.87 30.42
CA THR A 89 4.98 7.95 29.69
C THR A 89 5.02 6.88 28.61
N ARG A 90 4.25 5.79 28.76
CA ARG A 90 4.04 4.78 27.72
C ARG A 90 3.31 5.40 26.52
N GLU A 91 2.16 6.04 26.75
CA GLU A 91 1.36 6.66 25.69
C GLU A 91 2.07 7.88 25.05
N LEU A 92 2.91 8.59 25.82
CA LEU A 92 3.80 9.63 25.27
C LEU A 92 4.79 9.05 24.24
N TYR A 93 5.44 7.92 24.52
CA TYR A 93 6.28 7.26 23.52
C TYR A 93 5.46 6.74 22.34
N LEU A 94 4.30 6.11 22.56
CA LEU A 94 3.45 5.60 21.49
C LEU A 94 2.97 6.71 20.54
N SER A 95 2.58 7.88 21.07
CA SER A 95 2.22 9.05 20.27
C SER A 95 3.41 9.62 19.50
N MET A 96 4.60 9.73 20.11
CA MET A 96 5.83 10.12 19.40
C MET A 96 6.21 9.16 18.28
N ILE A 97 6.07 7.84 18.50
CA ILE A 97 6.33 6.79 17.50
C ILE A 97 5.39 6.96 16.31
N ARG A 98 4.07 7.08 16.54
CA ARG A 98 3.05 7.28 15.50
C ARG A 98 3.28 8.58 14.73
N GLN A 99 3.41 9.71 15.44
CA GLN A 99 3.68 11.02 14.85
C GLN A 99 4.96 11.03 13.99
N SER A 100 6.02 10.34 14.45
CA SER A 100 7.26 10.21 13.67
C SER A 100 7.03 9.46 12.36
N GLN A 101 6.22 8.40 12.35
CA GLN A 101 5.90 7.65 11.12
C GLN A 101 4.97 8.41 10.19
N GLU A 102 3.97 9.13 10.73
CA GLU A 102 3.07 10.00 9.96
C GLU A 102 3.85 11.07 9.18
N GLN A 103 4.93 11.59 9.78
CA GLN A 103 5.86 12.53 9.16
C GLN A 103 6.92 11.87 8.26
N GLY A 104 6.89 10.55 8.08
CA GLY A 104 7.91 9.79 7.32
C GLY A 104 9.28 9.70 8.01
N SER A 105 9.40 10.16 9.27
CA SER A 105 10.63 10.16 10.07
C SER A 105 10.89 8.79 10.72
N TYR A 106 10.94 7.73 9.90
CA TYR A 106 11.03 6.34 10.36
C TYR A 106 12.30 6.03 11.19
N PHE A 107 13.42 6.73 10.94
CA PHE A 107 14.62 6.60 11.78
C PHE A 107 14.42 7.16 13.20
N ALA A 108 13.69 8.28 13.35
CA ALA A 108 13.32 8.82 14.66
C ALA A 108 12.31 7.89 15.37
N SER A 109 11.36 7.34 14.60
CA SER A 109 10.43 6.31 15.09
C SER A 109 11.18 5.11 15.68
N LEU A 110 12.19 4.57 14.98
CA LEU A 110 13.02 3.47 15.49
C LEU A 110 13.75 3.82 16.81
N ALA A 111 14.24 5.05 16.96
CA ALA A 111 14.86 5.50 18.21
C ALA A 111 13.85 5.57 19.37
N HIS A 112 12.65 6.10 19.14
CA HIS A 112 11.58 6.10 20.15
C HIS A 112 11.08 4.69 20.49
N ILE A 113 11.01 3.79 19.50
CA ILE A 113 10.69 2.37 19.69
C ILE A 113 11.75 1.67 20.56
N GLU A 114 13.04 1.91 20.32
CA GLU A 114 14.08 1.25 21.12
C GLU A 114 14.11 1.80 22.56
N GLN A 115 13.93 3.11 22.74
CA GLN A 115 13.76 3.70 24.06
C GLN A 115 12.53 3.13 24.80
N PHE A 116 11.42 2.94 24.10
CA PHE A 116 10.23 2.26 24.64
C PHE A 116 10.57 0.83 25.08
N ARG A 117 11.30 0.06 24.25
CA ARG A 117 11.66 -1.34 24.53
C ARG A 117 12.63 -1.47 25.70
N ILE A 118 13.53 -0.50 25.90
CA ILE A 118 14.40 -0.40 27.08
C ILE A 118 13.57 -0.18 28.36
N GLN A 119 12.52 0.65 28.31
CA GLN A 119 11.73 1.02 29.48
C GLN A 119 10.56 0.06 29.81
N TYR A 120 9.94 -0.55 28.79
CA TYR A 120 8.71 -1.34 28.93
C TYR A 120 8.81 -2.77 28.36
N GLY A 121 9.92 -3.14 27.73
CA GLY A 121 10.09 -4.44 27.09
C GLY A 121 9.45 -4.56 25.70
N ALA A 122 9.40 -5.78 25.18
CA ALA A 122 8.75 -6.11 23.92
C ALA A 122 7.22 -6.05 24.05
N ALA A 123 6.53 -5.59 23.01
CA ALA A 123 5.09 -5.38 23.00
C ALA A 123 4.58 -5.47 21.54
N PRO A 124 3.67 -6.41 21.19
CA PRO A 124 3.29 -6.64 19.79
C PRO A 124 2.79 -5.39 19.04
N ASP A 125 2.03 -4.55 19.73
CA ASP A 125 1.49 -3.26 19.26
C ASP A 125 2.57 -2.25 18.85
N VAL A 126 3.78 -2.39 19.40
CA VAL A 126 4.98 -1.57 19.10
C VAL A 126 5.95 -2.29 18.17
N ASP A 127 6.14 -3.60 18.33
CA ASP A 127 7.02 -4.39 17.48
C ASP A 127 6.49 -4.47 16.03
N ILE A 128 5.17 -4.32 15.80
CA ILE A 128 4.60 -4.13 14.45
C ILE A 128 5.00 -2.76 13.85
N LEU A 129 4.97 -1.68 14.64
CA LEU A 129 5.42 -0.34 14.22
C LEU A 129 6.94 -0.35 13.92
N ARG A 130 7.71 -1.18 14.63
CA ARG A 130 9.12 -1.44 14.36
C ARG A 130 9.31 -2.14 13.02
N ALA A 131 8.51 -3.15 12.72
CA ALA A 131 8.56 -3.85 11.43
C ALA A 131 8.18 -2.92 10.25
N ASP A 132 7.21 -2.02 10.44
CA ASP A 132 6.90 -0.95 9.50
C ASP A 132 8.08 -0.01 9.28
N ALA A 133 8.68 0.52 10.34
CA ALA A 133 9.81 1.43 10.22
C ALA A 133 11.07 0.76 9.62
N LEU A 134 11.29 -0.54 9.87
CA LEU A 134 12.34 -1.32 9.18
C LEU A 134 12.04 -1.44 7.67
N ARG A 135 10.78 -1.73 7.30
CA ARG A 135 10.33 -1.81 5.89
C ARG A 135 10.52 -0.48 5.16
N GLU A 136 10.21 0.63 5.81
CA GLU A 136 10.32 1.98 5.22
C GLU A 136 11.75 2.55 5.22
N THR A 137 12.61 2.12 6.15
CA THR A 137 14.06 2.47 6.14
C THR A 137 14.90 1.57 5.21
N GLY A 138 14.27 0.77 4.35
CA GLY A 138 14.97 -0.04 3.35
C GLY A 138 15.62 -1.32 3.90
N GLN A 139 15.11 -1.85 5.02
CA GLN A 139 15.61 -3.06 5.68
C GLN A 139 14.60 -4.22 5.55
N PRO A 140 14.40 -4.80 4.36
CA PRO A 140 13.35 -5.80 4.11
C PRO A 140 13.56 -7.12 4.87
N GLU A 141 14.80 -7.61 4.99
CA GLU A 141 15.06 -8.85 5.75
C GLU A 141 14.75 -8.69 7.26
N PRO A 142 15.27 -7.66 7.97
CA PRO A 142 14.85 -7.40 9.35
C PRO A 142 13.35 -7.15 9.52
N ALA A 143 12.71 -6.45 8.57
CA ALA A 143 11.27 -6.20 8.61
C ALA A 143 10.47 -7.50 8.51
N GLU A 144 10.78 -8.37 7.55
CA GLU A 144 10.12 -9.66 7.37
C GLU A 144 10.31 -10.58 8.58
N GLN A 145 11.50 -10.58 9.19
CA GLN A 145 11.73 -11.33 10.43
C GLN A 145 10.89 -10.78 11.59
N ALA A 146 10.78 -9.45 11.71
CA ALA A 146 9.95 -8.81 12.74
C ALA A 146 8.44 -9.11 12.54
N TYR A 147 7.93 -9.03 11.30
CA TYR A 147 6.55 -9.46 11.01
C TYR A 147 6.34 -10.94 11.31
N ARG A 148 7.27 -11.84 10.93
CA ARG A 148 7.16 -13.28 11.21
C ARG A 148 7.03 -13.58 12.70
N ALA A 149 7.71 -12.83 13.57
CA ALA A 149 7.61 -12.98 15.02
C ALA A 149 6.21 -12.63 15.58
N LEU A 150 5.41 -11.85 14.83
CA LEU A 150 4.09 -11.36 15.25
C LEU A 150 2.93 -12.23 14.77
N LEU A 151 3.18 -13.26 13.95
CA LEU A 151 2.14 -14.12 13.37
C LEU A 151 1.31 -14.92 14.38
N GLY A 152 1.83 -15.10 15.61
CA GLY A 152 1.13 -15.72 16.74
C GLY A 152 0.45 -14.73 17.69
N SER A 153 0.41 -13.44 17.35
CA SER A 153 -0.12 -12.36 18.21
C SER A 153 -1.42 -11.76 17.66
N ASN A 154 -2.03 -10.83 18.41
CA ASN A 154 -3.18 -10.05 17.93
C ASN A 154 -2.88 -9.21 16.68
N GLU A 155 -1.61 -8.89 16.41
CA GLU A 155 -1.16 -8.15 15.21
C GLU A 155 -0.98 -9.05 13.97
N ALA A 156 -1.36 -10.34 14.02
CA ALA A 156 -1.11 -11.29 12.95
C ALA A 156 -1.67 -10.86 11.57
N ALA A 157 -2.80 -10.14 11.51
CA ALA A 157 -3.35 -9.62 10.27
C ALA A 157 -2.42 -8.55 9.64
N ALA A 158 -2.01 -7.56 10.42
CA ALA A 158 -1.06 -6.53 10.02
C ALA A 158 0.31 -7.10 9.68
N ALA A 159 0.76 -8.13 10.41
CA ALA A 159 2.02 -8.81 10.13
C ALA A 159 2.01 -9.56 8.79
N TRP A 160 0.91 -10.27 8.46
CA TRP A 160 0.75 -10.87 7.13
C TRP A 160 0.68 -9.83 6.01
N HIS A 161 0.02 -8.67 6.24
CA HIS A 161 0.01 -7.56 5.30
C HIS A 161 1.42 -7.01 5.07
N GLY A 162 2.18 -6.77 6.15
CA GLY A 162 3.58 -6.33 6.09
C GLY A 162 4.52 -7.28 5.34
N ILE A 163 4.39 -8.61 5.55
CA ILE A 163 5.11 -9.63 4.75
C ILE A 163 4.75 -9.51 3.27
N GLY A 164 3.45 -9.33 2.96
CA GLY A 164 2.98 -9.13 1.59
C GLY A 164 3.56 -7.89 0.93
N LEU A 165 3.66 -6.77 1.66
CA LEU A 165 4.31 -5.54 1.20
C LEU A 165 5.81 -5.74 0.96
N VAL A 166 6.53 -6.48 1.83
CA VAL A 166 7.96 -6.79 1.62
C VAL A 166 8.15 -7.66 0.38
N ALA A 167 7.32 -8.69 0.18
CA ALA A 167 7.38 -9.53 -1.02
C ALA A 167 7.13 -8.71 -2.30
N ALA A 168 6.14 -7.80 -2.28
CA ALA A 168 5.86 -6.90 -3.40
C ALA A 168 7.00 -5.92 -3.69
N GLN A 169 7.71 -5.42 -2.67
CA GLN A 169 8.90 -4.59 -2.85
C GLN A 169 10.03 -5.34 -3.56
N ARG A 170 10.14 -6.65 -3.35
CA ARG A 170 11.04 -7.56 -4.09
C ARG A 170 10.49 -7.98 -5.47
N LYS A 171 9.32 -7.47 -5.89
CA LYS A 171 8.55 -7.88 -7.08
C LYS A 171 8.11 -9.35 -7.08
N ASP A 172 8.13 -10.02 -5.92
CA ASP A 172 7.51 -11.33 -5.74
C ASP A 172 6.01 -11.16 -5.50
N TYR A 173 5.29 -10.91 -6.59
CA TYR A 173 3.84 -10.74 -6.56
C TYR A 173 3.08 -12.05 -6.26
N ALA A 174 3.73 -13.21 -6.43
CA ALA A 174 3.15 -14.50 -6.05
C ALA A 174 3.16 -14.68 -4.54
N GLY A 175 4.31 -14.47 -3.89
CA GLY A 175 4.44 -14.44 -2.43
C GLY A 175 3.61 -13.32 -1.79
N ALA A 176 3.58 -12.13 -2.40
CA ALA A 176 2.74 -11.03 -1.95
C ALA A 176 1.25 -11.40 -1.92
N ALA A 177 0.73 -11.97 -3.01
CA ALA A 177 -0.67 -12.41 -3.08
C ALA A 177 -1.00 -13.56 -2.12
N GLN A 178 -0.02 -14.39 -1.71
CA GLN A 178 -0.21 -15.40 -0.67
C GLN A 178 -0.32 -14.75 0.72
N ALA A 179 0.65 -13.92 1.10
CA ALA A 179 0.65 -13.25 2.40
C ALA A 179 -0.53 -12.28 2.58
N LEU A 180 -0.89 -11.52 1.54
CA LEU A 180 -2.05 -10.62 1.57
C LEU A 180 -3.38 -11.37 1.68
N ARG A 181 -3.47 -12.61 1.16
CA ARG A 181 -4.64 -13.46 1.37
C ARG A 181 -4.74 -13.90 2.83
N GLU A 182 -3.62 -14.22 3.48
CA GLU A 182 -3.59 -14.51 4.92
C GLU A 182 -3.95 -13.29 5.79
N ALA A 183 -3.60 -12.07 5.36
CA ALA A 183 -4.04 -10.83 6.01
C ALA A 183 -5.57 -10.64 5.89
N VAL A 184 -6.11 -10.72 4.66
CA VAL A 184 -7.56 -10.60 4.40
C VAL A 184 -8.37 -11.70 5.09
N ASN A 185 -7.86 -12.93 5.18
CA ASN A 185 -8.50 -14.03 5.91
C ASN A 185 -8.68 -13.72 7.42
N ARG A 186 -7.82 -12.86 8.00
CA ARG A 186 -7.89 -12.46 9.42
C ARG A 186 -8.64 -11.15 9.63
N ALA A 187 -8.53 -10.22 8.69
CA ALA A 187 -9.19 -8.92 8.71
C ALA A 187 -9.97 -8.68 7.40
N PRO A 188 -11.11 -9.37 7.19
CA PRO A 188 -11.83 -9.37 5.92
C PRO A 188 -12.56 -8.05 5.60
N THR A 189 -12.61 -7.12 6.56
CA THR A 189 -13.20 -5.78 6.39
C THR A 189 -12.14 -4.68 6.22
N GLU A 190 -10.85 -5.01 6.24
CA GLU A 190 -9.80 -4.00 6.03
C GLU A 190 -9.63 -3.68 4.55
N ALA A 191 -10.23 -2.57 4.14
CA ALA A 191 -10.28 -2.11 2.75
C ALA A 191 -8.90 -1.98 2.11
N PHE A 192 -7.87 -1.59 2.88
CA PHE A 192 -6.51 -1.50 2.33
C PHE A 192 -5.86 -2.86 2.12
N TYR A 193 -6.13 -3.87 2.97
CA TYR A 193 -5.61 -5.22 2.75
C TYR A 193 -6.26 -5.88 1.53
N LEU A 194 -7.57 -5.68 1.35
CA LEU A 194 -8.30 -6.06 0.15
C LEU A 194 -7.77 -5.36 -1.11
N SER A 195 -7.51 -4.04 -1.01
CA SER A 195 -6.97 -3.21 -2.09
C SER A 195 -5.57 -3.67 -2.52
N ASP A 196 -4.68 -3.88 -1.55
CA ASP A 196 -3.32 -4.36 -1.78
C ASP A 196 -3.32 -5.81 -2.30
N LEU A 197 -4.18 -6.72 -1.79
CA LEU A 197 -4.36 -8.07 -2.34
C LEU A 197 -4.73 -8.03 -3.82
N GLY A 198 -5.72 -7.21 -4.18
CA GLY A 198 -6.13 -7.03 -5.58
C GLY A 198 -5.00 -6.49 -6.47
N PHE A 199 -4.23 -5.53 -5.97
CA PHE A 199 -3.06 -5.00 -6.67
C PHE A 199 -1.95 -6.04 -6.87
N ALA A 200 -1.66 -6.86 -5.86
CA ALA A 200 -0.70 -7.96 -5.97
C ALA A 200 -1.15 -9.03 -6.98
N LEU A 201 -2.46 -9.36 -6.99
CA LEU A 201 -3.03 -10.30 -7.97
C LEU A 201 -2.89 -9.79 -9.41
N LEU A 202 -3.15 -8.51 -9.67
CA LEU A 202 -2.92 -7.88 -10.99
C LEU A 202 -1.47 -8.00 -11.45
N ASN A 203 -0.51 -7.67 -10.59
CA ASN A 203 0.92 -7.77 -10.90
C ASN A 203 1.40 -9.24 -10.97
N ASN A 204 0.66 -10.18 -10.39
CA ASN A 204 0.89 -11.60 -10.61
C ASN A 204 0.27 -12.14 -11.92
N GLY A 205 -0.53 -11.33 -12.62
CA GLY A 205 -1.25 -11.71 -13.84
C GLY A 205 -2.64 -12.32 -13.58
N ASP A 206 -3.07 -12.45 -12.33
CA ASP A 206 -4.41 -12.91 -11.96
C ASP A 206 -5.40 -11.75 -11.89
N ALA A 207 -5.69 -11.17 -13.06
CA ALA A 207 -6.70 -10.12 -13.18
C ALA A 207 -8.12 -10.61 -12.84
N ALA A 208 -8.40 -11.91 -12.98
CA ALA A 208 -9.71 -12.46 -12.63
C ALA A 208 -9.93 -12.47 -11.10
N GLY A 209 -8.95 -12.97 -10.34
CA GLY A 209 -8.97 -12.99 -8.88
C GLY A 209 -8.96 -11.59 -8.25
N ALA A 210 -8.32 -10.61 -8.90
CA ALA A 210 -8.26 -9.23 -8.41
C ALA A 210 -9.63 -8.52 -8.33
N ARG A 211 -10.64 -8.96 -9.10
CA ARG A 211 -11.93 -8.28 -9.21
C ARG A 211 -12.65 -8.10 -7.87
N VAL A 212 -12.77 -9.18 -7.09
CA VAL A 212 -13.61 -9.19 -5.88
C VAL A 212 -12.97 -8.36 -4.75
N PRO A 213 -11.67 -8.53 -4.40
CA PRO A 213 -11.04 -7.71 -3.37
C PRO A 213 -11.07 -6.21 -3.69
N LEU A 214 -10.85 -5.80 -4.95
CA LEU A 214 -10.86 -4.39 -5.33
C LEU A 214 -12.27 -3.77 -5.29
N ALA A 215 -13.30 -4.52 -5.69
CA ALA A 215 -14.68 -4.07 -5.55
C ALA A 215 -15.07 -3.90 -4.07
N GLN A 216 -14.79 -4.91 -3.24
CA GLN A 216 -15.05 -4.85 -1.79
C GLN A 216 -14.30 -3.71 -1.12
N ALA A 217 -13.03 -3.48 -1.46
CA ALA A 217 -12.26 -2.35 -0.93
C ALA A 217 -12.93 -1.01 -1.26
N ALA A 218 -13.38 -0.82 -2.50
CA ALA A 218 -14.02 0.41 -2.95
C ALA A 218 -15.41 0.62 -2.32
N GLU A 219 -16.16 -0.45 -2.07
CA GLU A 219 -17.43 -0.38 -1.33
C GLU A 219 -17.22 -0.05 0.16
N LEU A 220 -16.12 -0.53 0.77
CA LEU A 220 -15.78 -0.28 2.18
C LEU A 220 -15.19 1.13 2.44
N LYS A 221 -14.41 1.67 1.50
CA LYS A 221 -13.87 3.05 1.56
C LYS A 221 -14.09 3.79 0.23
N PRO A 222 -15.33 4.21 -0.11
CA PRO A 222 -15.66 4.85 -1.38
C PRO A 222 -14.96 6.20 -1.60
N ASP A 223 -14.63 6.93 -0.53
CA ASP A 223 -13.93 8.22 -0.61
C ASP A 223 -12.39 8.08 -0.66
N SER A 224 -11.85 6.87 -0.51
CA SER A 224 -10.40 6.63 -0.50
C SER A 224 -9.83 6.69 -1.92
N ARG A 225 -9.29 7.85 -2.30
CA ARG A 225 -8.55 8.07 -3.56
C ARG A 225 -7.54 6.95 -3.86
N LYS A 226 -6.87 6.43 -2.83
CA LYS A 226 -5.89 5.35 -2.87
C LYS A 226 -6.51 4.00 -3.25
N VAL A 227 -7.64 3.64 -2.67
CA VAL A 227 -8.42 2.44 -3.05
C VAL A 227 -8.99 2.57 -4.46
N LEU A 228 -9.62 3.70 -4.76
CA LEU A 228 -10.16 4.00 -6.09
C LEU A 228 -9.07 3.98 -7.18
N SER A 229 -7.83 4.37 -6.87
CA SER A 229 -6.72 4.30 -7.82
C SER A 229 -6.37 2.85 -8.17
N ASN A 230 -6.32 1.93 -7.20
CA ASN A 230 -6.11 0.51 -7.47
C ASN A 230 -7.27 -0.09 -8.30
N LEU A 231 -8.53 0.29 -8.03
CA LEU A 231 -9.67 -0.12 -8.85
C LEU A 231 -9.61 0.49 -10.27
N ALA A 232 -9.10 1.72 -10.42
CA ALA A 232 -8.92 2.34 -11.74
C ALA A 232 -7.82 1.62 -12.54
N VAL A 233 -6.71 1.25 -11.90
CA VAL A 233 -5.66 0.40 -12.49
C VAL A 233 -6.26 -0.93 -12.95
N TYR A 234 -7.08 -1.59 -12.14
CA TYR A 234 -7.81 -2.81 -12.52
C TYR A 234 -8.65 -2.61 -13.80
N LEU A 235 -9.54 -1.62 -13.81
CA LEU A 235 -10.44 -1.36 -14.94
C LEU A 235 -9.65 -1.03 -16.22
N VAL A 236 -8.55 -0.28 -16.12
CA VAL A 236 -7.67 -0.08 -17.28
C VAL A 236 -7.01 -1.38 -17.69
N VAL A 237 -6.42 -2.17 -16.78
CA VAL A 237 -5.76 -3.45 -17.09
C VAL A 237 -6.71 -4.42 -17.81
N THR A 238 -7.96 -4.57 -17.34
CA THR A 238 -8.97 -5.46 -17.94
C THR A 238 -9.61 -4.94 -19.23
N GLY A 239 -9.41 -3.66 -19.56
CA GLY A 239 -9.91 -3.04 -20.80
C GLY A 239 -11.18 -2.20 -20.64
N ASP A 240 -11.76 -2.13 -19.43
CA ASP A 240 -12.92 -1.30 -19.06
C ASP A 240 -12.56 0.20 -18.95
N ARG A 241 -11.87 0.75 -19.96
CA ARG A 241 -11.25 2.07 -19.90
C ARG A 241 -12.25 3.21 -19.68
N SER A 242 -13.42 3.17 -20.33
CA SER A 242 -14.47 4.18 -20.12
C SER A 242 -14.94 4.21 -18.66
N ARG A 243 -15.20 3.04 -18.04
CA ARG A 243 -15.58 2.96 -16.63
C ARG A 243 -14.49 3.48 -15.70
N ALA A 244 -13.22 3.26 -16.05
CA ALA A 244 -12.10 3.84 -15.32
C ALA A 244 -12.09 5.37 -15.43
N GLU A 245 -12.29 5.92 -16.62
CA GLU A 245 -12.31 7.37 -16.88
C GLU A 245 -13.50 8.07 -16.21
N ASP A 246 -14.70 7.46 -16.23
CA ASP A 246 -15.89 7.92 -15.50
C ASP A 246 -15.63 7.94 -13.98
N MET A 247 -15.10 6.85 -13.44
CA MET A 247 -14.80 6.72 -12.00
C MET A 247 -13.72 7.73 -11.55
N MET A 248 -12.62 7.86 -12.30
CA MET A 248 -11.57 8.85 -12.02
C MET A 248 -12.11 10.29 -12.11
N THR A 249 -13.12 10.53 -12.95
CA THR A 249 -13.80 11.83 -13.07
C THR A 249 -14.73 12.11 -11.90
N SER A 250 -15.58 11.15 -11.53
CA SER A 250 -16.44 11.23 -10.35
C SER A 250 -15.63 11.45 -9.06
N ALA A 251 -14.53 10.72 -8.91
CA ALA A 251 -13.58 10.84 -7.81
C ALA A 251 -12.66 12.08 -7.87
N LYS A 252 -12.86 12.98 -8.85
CA LYS A 252 -12.11 14.23 -9.04
C LYS A 252 -10.58 14.02 -9.04
N MET A 253 -10.10 12.91 -9.59
CA MET A 253 -8.67 12.61 -9.61
C MET A 253 -7.91 13.62 -10.49
N PRO A 254 -6.80 14.21 -10.00
CA PRO A 254 -5.93 15.09 -10.79
C PRO A 254 -5.40 14.40 -12.04
N GLN A 255 -5.14 15.16 -13.10
CA GLN A 255 -4.66 14.59 -14.37
C GLN A 255 -3.38 13.76 -14.20
N ALA A 256 -2.40 14.25 -13.42
CA ALA A 256 -1.18 13.51 -13.11
C ALA A 256 -1.44 12.13 -12.45
N THR A 257 -2.48 12.02 -11.61
CA THR A 257 -2.89 10.73 -11.01
C THR A 257 -3.48 9.79 -12.07
N ARG A 258 -4.27 10.31 -13.02
CA ARG A 258 -4.83 9.52 -14.13
C ARG A 258 -3.72 9.03 -15.07
N ASP A 259 -2.74 9.88 -15.36
CA ASP A 259 -1.59 9.54 -16.19
C ASP A 259 -0.72 8.47 -15.52
N ALA A 260 -0.49 8.58 -14.21
CA ALA A 260 0.19 7.57 -13.41
C ALA A 260 -0.56 6.22 -13.40
N ILE A 261 -1.89 6.24 -13.22
CA ILE A 261 -2.75 5.04 -13.32
C ILE A 261 -2.65 4.38 -14.70
N ASN A 262 -2.70 5.18 -15.77
CA ASN A 262 -2.57 4.70 -17.15
C ASN A 262 -1.20 4.08 -17.42
N LYS A 263 -0.12 4.71 -16.96
CA LYS A 263 1.24 4.18 -17.07
C LYS A 263 1.39 2.88 -16.29
N LEU A 264 0.98 2.86 -15.02
CA LEU A 264 1.06 1.67 -14.17
C LEU A 264 0.26 0.49 -14.73
N ALA A 265 -0.93 0.75 -15.29
CA ALA A 265 -1.70 -0.29 -15.97
C ALA A 265 -1.02 -0.82 -17.25
N ALA A 266 -0.34 0.05 -18.02
CA ALA A 266 0.44 -0.38 -19.18
C ALA A 266 1.66 -1.22 -18.77
N ASP A 267 2.40 -0.79 -17.74
CA ASP A 267 3.53 -1.53 -17.16
C ASP A 267 3.09 -2.89 -16.60
N ILE A 268 1.89 -2.97 -15.99
CA ILE A 268 1.27 -4.23 -15.55
C ILE A 268 0.99 -5.17 -16.73
N ARG A 269 0.31 -4.70 -17.78
CA ARG A 269 0.05 -5.54 -18.97
C ARG A 269 1.35 -6.00 -19.63
N ALA A 270 2.36 -5.13 -19.73
CA ALA A 270 3.63 -5.44 -20.38
C ALA A 270 4.39 -6.57 -19.65
N HIS A 271 4.58 -6.47 -18.34
CA HIS A 271 5.35 -7.49 -17.62
C HIS A 271 4.57 -8.80 -17.41
N THR A 272 3.23 -8.75 -17.27
CA THR A 272 2.41 -9.96 -17.17
C THR A 272 2.37 -10.71 -18.50
N GLN A 273 2.27 -10.01 -19.64
CA GLN A 273 2.39 -10.60 -20.97
C GLN A 273 3.78 -11.20 -21.21
N ALA A 274 4.86 -10.52 -20.81
CA ALA A 274 6.22 -11.05 -20.91
C ALA A 274 6.42 -12.31 -20.04
N ARG A 275 5.91 -12.32 -18.79
CA ARG A 275 5.90 -13.52 -17.92
C ARG A 275 5.16 -14.68 -18.56
N LYS A 276 3.98 -14.43 -19.14
CA LYS A 276 3.19 -15.46 -19.83
C LYS A 276 3.95 -16.04 -21.04
N GLN A 277 4.47 -15.19 -21.92
CA GLN A 277 5.26 -15.61 -23.08
C GLN A 277 6.50 -16.43 -22.68
N ALA A 278 7.18 -16.05 -21.59
CA ALA A 278 8.30 -16.80 -21.05
C ALA A 278 7.88 -18.19 -20.50
N ALA A 279 6.73 -18.27 -19.83
CA ALA A 279 6.17 -19.54 -19.34
C ALA A 279 5.73 -20.45 -20.50
N ASP A 280 5.03 -19.91 -21.49
CA ASP A 280 4.59 -20.64 -22.69
C ASP A 280 5.82 -21.19 -23.47
N ALA A 281 6.87 -20.38 -23.62
CA ALA A 281 8.13 -20.80 -24.25
C ALA A 281 8.90 -21.86 -23.42
N ALA A 282 8.88 -21.78 -22.09
CA ALA A 282 9.47 -22.78 -21.22
C ALA A 282 8.71 -24.12 -21.31
N ALA A 283 7.38 -24.08 -21.31
CA ALA A 283 6.54 -25.27 -21.49
C ALA A 283 6.76 -25.93 -22.86
N ALA A 284 6.86 -25.13 -23.93
CA ALA A 284 7.18 -25.64 -25.28
C ALA A 284 8.56 -26.31 -25.34
N ARG A 285 9.58 -25.74 -24.68
CA ARG A 285 10.92 -26.37 -24.58
C ARG A 285 10.89 -27.68 -23.79
N ALA A 286 10.18 -27.73 -22.67
CA ALA A 286 10.03 -28.94 -21.86
C ALA A 286 9.30 -30.05 -22.65
N ALA A 287 8.23 -29.70 -23.37
CA ALA A 287 7.51 -30.63 -24.24
C ALA A 287 8.40 -31.16 -25.40
N ALA A 288 9.20 -30.30 -26.02
CA ALA A 288 10.15 -30.70 -27.06
C ALA A 288 11.27 -31.63 -26.53
N GLN A 289 11.78 -31.37 -25.32
CA GLN A 289 12.76 -32.24 -24.65
C GLN A 289 12.15 -33.61 -24.30
N ALA A 290 10.92 -33.64 -23.78
CA ALA A 290 10.19 -34.88 -23.49
C ALA A 290 9.93 -35.69 -24.78
N ALA A 291 9.52 -35.03 -25.86
CA ALA A 291 9.36 -35.68 -27.16
C ALA A 291 10.68 -36.26 -27.70
N ALA A 292 11.79 -35.53 -27.57
CA ALA A 292 13.11 -36.00 -27.98
C ALA A 292 13.58 -37.23 -27.18
N SER A 293 13.25 -37.32 -25.89
CA SER A 293 13.57 -38.50 -25.06
C SER A 293 12.69 -39.74 -25.33
N LEU A 294 11.56 -39.57 -26.03
CA LEU A 294 10.66 -40.66 -26.42
C LEU A 294 10.98 -41.24 -27.80
N VAL A 295 11.81 -40.56 -28.60
CA VAL A 295 12.36 -41.14 -29.84
C VAL A 295 13.40 -42.19 -29.42
N PRO A 296 13.19 -43.49 -29.69
CA PRO A 296 14.23 -44.47 -29.41
C PRO A 296 15.47 -44.11 -30.24
N ALA A 297 16.65 -44.16 -29.62
CA ALA A 297 17.90 -43.90 -30.32
C ALA A 297 17.97 -44.82 -31.55
N ALA A 298 17.80 -44.23 -32.74
CA ALA A 298 17.85 -44.98 -33.98
C ALA A 298 19.26 -45.57 -34.07
N ALA A 299 19.35 -46.89 -33.92
CA ALA A 299 20.62 -47.60 -34.06
C ALA A 299 21.25 -47.17 -35.39
N PRO A 300 22.55 -46.82 -35.41
CA PRO A 300 23.17 -46.27 -36.61
C PRO A 300 23.05 -47.30 -37.73
N VAL A 301 22.17 -47.04 -38.69
CA VAL A 301 22.01 -47.87 -39.88
C VAL A 301 23.28 -47.69 -40.69
N ALA A 302 24.22 -48.61 -40.50
CA ALA A 302 25.45 -48.65 -41.27
C ALA A 302 25.07 -48.84 -42.74
N THR A 303 25.25 -47.79 -43.54
CA THR A 303 24.92 -47.79 -44.97
C THR A 303 25.93 -48.67 -45.73
N THR A 304 25.73 -49.99 -45.66
CA THR A 304 26.49 -50.94 -46.47
C THR A 304 26.08 -50.77 -47.93
N VAL A 305 26.94 -50.12 -48.71
CA VAL A 305 26.79 -50.03 -50.17
C VAL A 305 27.03 -51.43 -50.76
N SER A 306 25.97 -52.23 -50.81
CA SER A 306 26.00 -53.54 -51.45
C SER A 306 25.98 -53.35 -52.97
N ARG A 307 27.08 -53.75 -53.63
CA ARG A 307 27.16 -53.80 -55.08
C ARG A 307 26.21 -54.89 -55.58
N ALA A 308 25.38 -54.57 -56.55
CA ALA A 308 24.41 -55.53 -57.07
C ALA A 308 25.11 -56.66 -57.85
N ASP A 309 24.77 -57.90 -57.50
CA ASP A 309 24.86 -59.06 -58.38
C ASP A 309 23.55 -59.85 -58.27
N ALA A 310 23.15 -60.47 -59.38
CA ALA A 310 21.79 -60.98 -59.55
C ALA A 310 21.67 -62.49 -59.25
N ALA A 311 20.57 -62.90 -58.60
CA ALA A 311 19.79 -64.10 -58.97
C ALA A 311 18.52 -64.31 -58.10
N ALA A 312 17.41 -64.63 -58.78
CA ALA A 312 16.30 -65.52 -58.42
C ALA A 312 15.77 -65.67 -56.97
N GLY A 313 14.44 -65.64 -56.82
CA GLY A 313 13.75 -66.69 -56.02
C GLY A 313 12.69 -66.29 -54.98
N ALA A 314 11.46 -66.00 -55.44
CA ALA A 314 10.17 -66.20 -54.73
C ALA A 314 9.87 -65.43 -53.40
N PRO A 315 8.58 -65.28 -53.02
CA PRO A 315 8.17 -64.40 -51.91
C PRO A 315 7.88 -65.13 -50.59
N VAL A 316 8.03 -64.43 -49.46
CA VAL A 316 7.63 -64.91 -48.12
C VAL A 316 6.78 -63.85 -47.40
N VAL A 317 5.73 -64.29 -46.70
CA VAL A 317 4.67 -63.46 -46.12
C VAL A 317 4.62 -63.62 -44.60
N VAL A 318 4.64 -62.52 -43.83
CA VAL A 318 4.30 -62.47 -42.38
C VAL A 318 3.59 -61.13 -42.09
N ARG A 319 2.26 -61.08 -42.08
CA ARG A 319 1.35 -61.15 -40.91
C ARG A 319 1.51 -60.06 -39.83
N LEU A 320 0.48 -59.20 -39.75
CA LEU A 320 0.11 -58.37 -38.60
C LEU A 320 -0.85 -59.13 -37.67
N ALA A 321 -0.71 -58.97 -36.35
CA ALA A 321 -1.77 -59.18 -35.35
C ALA A 321 -1.46 -58.40 -34.06
N PRO A 322 -2.46 -57.82 -33.36
CA PRO A 322 -2.25 -56.99 -32.16
C PRO A 322 -2.51 -57.72 -30.84
N GLY A 323 -1.95 -57.19 -29.73
CA GLY A 323 -2.34 -57.51 -28.34
C GLY A 323 -2.60 -56.21 -27.57
N THR A 324 -3.84 -55.83 -27.32
CA THR A 324 -4.62 -56.10 -26.09
C THR A 324 -4.13 -55.37 -24.84
N THR A 325 -4.73 -54.20 -24.61
CA THR A 325 -5.34 -53.76 -23.34
C THR A 325 -4.90 -54.41 -22.02
N ASN A 326 -4.56 -53.58 -21.04
CA ASN A 326 -5.16 -53.77 -19.71
C ASN A 326 -5.45 -52.44 -19.02
N ALA A 327 -6.55 -52.37 -18.29
CA ALA A 327 -6.97 -51.21 -17.52
C ALA A 327 -7.16 -51.61 -16.06
N ALA A 328 -6.68 -50.78 -15.13
CA ALA A 328 -7.03 -50.88 -13.72
C ALA A 328 -7.04 -49.48 -13.10
N GLN A 329 -8.22 -49.03 -12.68
CA GLN A 329 -8.39 -47.86 -11.83
C GLN A 329 -7.93 -48.21 -10.41
N GLN A 330 -7.40 -47.23 -9.68
CA GLN A 330 -7.55 -47.23 -8.23
C GLN A 330 -7.77 -45.81 -7.70
N THR A 331 -8.88 -45.65 -6.99
CA THR A 331 -9.33 -44.43 -6.33
C THR A 331 -8.99 -44.50 -4.84
N ALA A 332 -8.51 -43.40 -4.26
CA ALA A 332 -8.55 -43.17 -2.81
C ALA A 332 -8.63 -41.66 -2.54
N ALA A 333 -9.36 -41.27 -1.49
CA ALA A 333 -9.66 -39.88 -1.16
C ALA A 333 -9.62 -39.63 0.35
N SER A 334 -9.69 -38.35 0.73
CA SER A 334 -9.91 -37.79 2.09
C SER A 334 -8.75 -37.85 3.11
N PRO A 335 -8.79 -37.04 4.20
CA PRO A 335 -9.71 -35.93 4.53
C PRO A 335 -9.03 -34.59 4.94
N ALA A 336 -9.85 -33.55 5.14
CA ALA A 336 -9.47 -32.29 5.79
C ALA A 336 -9.83 -32.28 7.31
N PRO A 337 -9.25 -31.38 8.12
CA PRO A 337 -9.64 -31.16 9.51
C PRO A 337 -10.60 -29.96 9.71
N ALA A 338 -11.38 -29.99 10.80
CA ALA A 338 -12.40 -29.01 11.18
C ALA A 338 -11.96 -28.14 12.40
N PRO A 339 -12.70 -27.06 12.77
CA PRO A 339 -12.14 -25.95 13.55
C PRO A 339 -12.34 -26.04 15.07
N THR A 340 -11.45 -25.36 15.81
CA THR A 340 -11.56 -25.09 17.26
C THR A 340 -12.10 -23.69 17.56
N LYS A 341 -12.73 -23.53 18.74
CA LYS A 341 -13.34 -22.28 19.26
C LYS A 341 -12.66 -21.84 20.56
N VAL A 342 -13.04 -20.63 21.03
CA VAL A 342 -12.79 -20.02 22.37
C VAL A 342 -11.38 -19.40 22.47
N ALA A 343 -11.15 -18.19 23.03
CA ALA A 343 -11.95 -17.34 23.93
C ALA A 343 -12.06 -15.86 23.51
N THR A 344 -13.07 -15.16 24.01
CA THR A 344 -13.29 -13.71 23.86
C THR A 344 -13.07 -12.95 25.17
N SER A 345 -12.03 -12.11 25.25
CA SER A 345 -11.98 -10.95 26.15
C SER A 345 -10.72 -10.10 25.92
N ASP A 346 -10.71 -9.20 24.93
CA ASP A 346 -9.88 -7.95 24.91
C ASP A 346 -10.17 -7.01 23.70
N ALA A 347 -11.34 -7.15 23.06
CA ALA A 347 -11.65 -6.52 21.78
C ALA A 347 -11.92 -4.99 21.82
N LYS A 348 -11.61 -4.29 22.92
CA LYS A 348 -11.97 -2.87 23.12
C LYS A 348 -10.80 -1.87 23.04
N LEU A 349 -9.55 -2.30 23.17
CA LEU A 349 -8.38 -1.43 22.93
C LEU A 349 -7.79 -1.57 21.52
N ALA A 350 -7.72 -2.79 20.96
CA ALA A 350 -7.15 -3.03 19.62
C ALA A 350 -7.81 -2.18 18.52
N ARG A 351 -9.15 -2.08 18.57
CA ARG A 351 -9.98 -1.40 17.55
C ARG A 351 -9.76 0.11 17.43
N ALA A 352 -9.11 0.75 18.40
CA ALA A 352 -8.84 2.18 18.38
C ALA A 352 -7.52 2.54 17.66
N GLY A 353 -6.53 1.63 17.67
CA GLY A 353 -5.26 1.82 16.94
C GLY A 353 -5.32 1.40 15.47
N GLU A 354 -6.20 0.46 15.13
CA GLU A 354 -6.38 -0.05 13.77
C GLU A 354 -6.93 1.03 12.81
N ALA A 355 -7.90 1.83 13.30
CA ALA A 355 -8.55 2.88 12.53
C ALA A 355 -7.62 4.02 12.10
N THR A 356 -6.57 4.34 12.88
CA THR A 356 -5.58 5.37 12.53
C THR A 356 -4.39 4.81 11.74
N ARG A 357 -3.96 3.56 12.01
CA ARG A 357 -2.93 2.88 11.19
C ARG A 357 -3.37 2.72 9.72
N SER A 358 -4.67 2.63 9.48
CA SER A 358 -5.30 2.53 8.15
C SER A 358 -4.88 3.65 7.17
N ASP A 359 -4.65 4.88 7.64
CA ASP A 359 -4.39 6.04 6.76
C ASP A 359 -2.89 6.37 6.58
N MET A 360 -2.00 5.49 7.06
CA MET A 360 -0.55 5.58 6.85
C MET A 360 -0.16 5.36 5.37
N PRO A 361 0.97 5.93 4.89
CA PRO A 361 1.41 5.86 3.49
C PRO A 361 2.05 4.52 3.11
N THR A 362 1.47 3.40 3.58
CA THR A 362 2.09 2.06 3.58
C THR A 362 1.64 1.13 2.45
N SER A 363 0.75 1.56 1.53
CA SER A 363 0.36 0.67 0.41
C SER A 363 1.43 0.62 -0.67
N MET A 364 1.35 -0.43 -1.49
CA MET A 364 2.15 -0.55 -2.70
C MET A 364 2.03 0.67 -3.63
N LEU A 365 0.82 1.22 -3.79
CA LEU A 365 0.56 2.37 -4.67
C LEU A 365 1.35 3.62 -4.26
N ASP A 366 1.50 3.90 -2.96
CA ASP A 366 2.16 5.11 -2.47
C ASP A 366 3.64 5.16 -2.88
N ARG A 367 4.33 4.00 -2.90
CA ARG A 367 5.72 3.93 -3.37
C ARG A 367 5.86 4.11 -4.89
N PHE A 368 4.91 3.64 -5.70
CA PHE A 368 4.94 3.89 -7.16
C PHE A 368 4.77 5.37 -7.51
N ALA A 369 4.11 6.16 -6.65
CA ALA A 369 3.99 7.61 -6.82
C ALA A 369 5.29 8.38 -6.46
N HIS A 370 6.13 7.84 -5.58
CA HIS A 370 7.38 8.46 -5.14
C HIS A 370 8.64 7.94 -5.87
N SER A 371 8.52 6.88 -6.68
CA SER A 371 9.66 6.28 -7.40
C SER A 371 9.85 6.81 -8.83
N GLN A 372 9.46 8.07 -9.10
CA GLN A 372 9.57 8.73 -10.40
C GLN A 372 9.98 10.20 -10.27
#